data_AF-A0A9D1IIE2-F1
#
_entry.id   AF-A0A9D1IIE2-F1
#
_cell.length_a   1.000
_cell.length_b   1.000
_cell.length_c   1.000
_cell.angle_alpha   90.00
_cell.angle_beta   90.00
_cell.angle_gamma   90.00
#
_symmetry.space_group_name_H-M   'P 1'
#
loop_
_entity.id
_entity.type
_entity.pdbx_description
1 polymer ?
#
loop_
_entity_poly.entity_id
_entity_poly.type
_entity_poly.pdbx_seq_one_letter_code
_entity_poly.pdbx_strand_id
1 'polypeptide(L)' 'MTWIVGLTGGIGSGKTQASNAFESLGVPVIDTDLISHAVTAPNGLAIPAIREAFG' A
#
# COMPACT_ATOMS: atom_id res chain seq x y z
N MET A 1 0.63 -16.98 14.35
CA MET A 1 1.58 -15.86 14.14
C MET A 1 1.88 -15.79 12.66
N THR A 2 1.69 -14.65 12.01
CA THR A 2 2.01 -14.46 10.58
C THR A 2 3.32 -13.70 10.45
N TRP A 3 4.18 -14.09 9.51
CA TRP A 3 5.44 -13.40 9.25
C TRP A 3 5.20 -12.25 8.26
N ILE A 4 5.74 -11.06 8.55
CA ILE A 4 5.53 -9.85 7.75
C ILE A 4 6.87 -9.35 7.23
N VAL A 5 6.96 -9.13 5.92
CA VAL A 5 8.14 -8.59 5.25
C VAL A 5 7.78 -7.26 4.59
N GLY A 6 8.52 -6.20 4.91
CA GLY A 6 8.38 -4.90 4.26
C GLY A 6 9.20 -4.85 2.97
N LEU A 7 8.54 -4.57 1.84
CA LEU A 7 9.18 -4.34 0.55
C LEU A 7 9.25 -2.83 0.26
N THR A 8 10.46 -2.30 0.08
CA THR A 8 10.70 -0.87 -0.19
C THR A 8 11.84 -0.70 -1.21
N GLY A 9 12.10 0.54 -1.62
CA GLY A 9 13.05 0.89 -2.66
C GLY A 9 12.70 2.22 -3.35
N GLY A 10 13.69 2.85 -3.99
CA GLY A 10 13.52 4.13 -4.69
C GLY A 10 12.66 4.04 -5.96
N ILE A 11 12.42 5.18 -6.61
CA ILE A 11 11.78 5.24 -7.94
C ILE A 11 12.63 4.45 -8.94
N GLY A 12 11.99 3.63 -9.80
CA GLY A 12 12.69 2.82 -10.80
C GLY A 12 13.45 1.60 -10.28
N SER A 13 13.40 1.29 -8.98
CA SER A 13 14.12 0.14 -8.38
C SER A 13 13.49 -1.23 -8.66
N GLY A 14 12.33 -1.29 -9.33
CA GLY A 14 11.66 -2.56 -9.64
C GLY A 14 10.83 -3.15 -8.49
N LYS A 15 10.42 -2.35 -7.48
CA LYS A 15 9.55 -2.82 -6.37
C LYS A 15 8.31 -3.58 -6.85
N THR A 16 7.58 -3.05 -7.82
CA THR A 16 6.40 -3.70 -8.40
C THR A 16 6.75 -5.05 -9.05
N GLN A 17 7.92 -5.15 -9.68
CA GLN A 17 8.38 -6.42 -10.24
C GLN A 17 8.69 -7.43 -9.13
N ALA A 18 9.29 -6.97 -8.03
CA ALA A 18 9.60 -7.80 -6.86
C ALA A 18 8.32 -8.25 -6.12
N SER A 19 7.32 -7.38 -5.94
CA SER A 19 6.03 -7.77 -5.35
C SER A 19 5.32 -8.80 -6.20
N ASN A 20 5.28 -8.62 -7.52
CA ASN A 20 4.65 -9.58 -8.44
C ASN A 20 5.36 -10.95 -8.40
N ALA A 21 6.68 -10.97 -8.21
CA ALA A 21 7.43 -12.21 -8.03
C ALA A 21 6.99 -12.94 -6.74
N PHE A 22 6.81 -12.24 -5.63
CA PHE A 22 6.25 -12.82 -4.41
C PHE A 22 4.83 -13.36 -4.61
N GLU A 23 3.95 -12.61 -5.29
CA GLU A 23 2.58 -13.08 -5.60
C GLU A 23 2.60 -14.35 -6.45
N SER A 24 3.49 -14.44 -7.45
CA SER A 24 3.63 -15.64 -8.28
C SER A 24 4.08 -16.89 -7.50
N LEU A 25 4.73 -16.69 -6.34
CA LEU A 25 5.10 -17.76 -5.41
C LEU A 25 3.99 -18.07 -4.40
N GLY A 26 2.82 -17.43 -4.53
CA GLY A 26 1.68 -17.61 -3.63
C GLY A 26 1.78 -16.81 -2.33
N VAL A 27 2.70 -15.84 -2.24
CA VAL A 27 2.80 -14.95 -1.08
C VAL A 27 1.78 -13.83 -1.24
N PRO A 28 0.83 -13.64 -0.31
CA PRO A 28 -0.10 -12.53 -0.37
C PRO A 28 0.64 -11.19 -0.27
N VAL A 29 0.36 -10.28 -1.18
CA VAL A 29 0.91 -8.92 -1.16
C VAL A 29 -0.13 -7.94 -0.64
N ILE A 30 0.31 -7.07 0.26
CA ILE A 30 -0.46 -5.93 0.76
C ILE A 30 0.15 -4.68 0.11
N ASP A 31 -0.56 -4.12 -0.87
CA ASP A 31 -0.11 -2.92 -1.58
C ASP A 31 -0.55 -1.65 -0.81
N THR A 32 0.42 -0.91 -0.31
CA THR A 32 0.18 0.31 0.48
C THR A 32 -0.34 1.47 -0.35
N ASP A 33 0.03 1.56 -1.63
CA ASP A 33 -0.40 2.65 -2.51
C ASP A 33 -1.89 2.48 -2.85
N LEU A 34 -2.31 1.24 -3.13
CA LEU A 34 -3.74 0.92 -3.33
C LEU A 34 -4.56 1.19 -2.07
N ILE A 35 -4.07 0.81 -0.89
CA ILE A 35 -4.77 1.07 0.37
C ILE A 35 -4.86 2.58 0.62
N SER A 36 -3.77 3.32 0.41
CA SER A 36 -3.74 4.77 0.54
C SER A 36 -4.81 5.43 -0.34
N HIS A 37 -4.89 5.05 -1.61
CA HIS A 37 -5.92 5.53 -2.52
C HIS A 37 -7.34 5.16 -2.06
N ALA A 38 -7.56 3.94 -1.58
CA ALA A 38 -8.88 3.51 -1.11
C ALA A 38 -9.34 4.28 0.13
N VAL A 39 -8.46 4.50 1.11
CA VAL A 39 -8.84 5.21 2.35
C VAL A 39 -8.97 6.72 2.14
N THR A 40 -8.36 7.27 1.09
CA THR A 40 -8.44 8.69 0.70
C THR A 40 -9.43 8.98 -0.43
N ALA A 41 -10.16 7.96 -0.91
CA ALA A 41 -11.26 8.15 -1.86
C ALA A 41 -12.39 9.01 -1.26
N PRO A 42 -13.35 9.52 -2.06
CA PRO A 42 -14.51 10.24 -1.53
C PRO A 42 -15.24 9.42 -0.46
N ASN A 43 -15.51 10.04 0.69
CA ASN A 43 -16.06 9.39 1.90
C ASN A 43 -15.18 8.26 2.49
N GLY A 44 -13.92 8.19 2.09
CA GLY A 44 -12.95 7.24 2.61
C GLY A 44 -12.61 7.50 4.08
N LEU A 45 -12.13 6.45 4.75
CA LEU A 45 -11.86 6.45 6.20
C LEU A 45 -10.88 7.55 6.64
N ALA A 46 -9.96 7.97 5.76
CA ALA A 46 -8.99 9.01 6.07
C ALA A 46 -9.52 10.43 5.87
N ILE A 47 -10.63 10.62 5.13
CA ILE A 47 -11.13 11.96 4.77
C ILE A 47 -11.50 12.82 5.98
N PRO A 48 -12.20 12.32 7.03
CA PRO A 48 -12.52 13.14 8.20
C PRO A 48 -11.27 13.71 8.88
N ALA A 49 -10.25 12.87 9.08
CA ALA A 49 -8.99 13.27 9.70
C ALA A 49 -8.19 14.24 8.80
N ILE A 50 -8.18 14.02 7.48
CA ILE A 50 -7.55 14.95 6.53
C ILE A 50 -8.23 16.32 6.57
N ARG A 51 -9.57 16.37 6.62
CA ARG A 51 -10.30 17.64 6.72
C ARG A 51 -10.04 18.37 8.04
N GLU A 52 -9.99 17.64 9.15
CA GLU A 52 -9.65 18.23 10.44
C GLU A 52 -8.25 18.86 10.43
N ALA A 53 -7.28 18.22 9.77
CA ALA A 53 -5.91 18.69 9.70
C ALA A 53 -5.69 19.84 8.70
N PHE A 54 -6.44 19.89 7.59
CA PHE A 54 -6.13 20.76 6.45
C PHE A 54 -7.29 21.65 5.95
N GLY A 55 -8.53 21.47 6.43
CA GLY A 55 -9.72 22.27 6.08
C GLY A 55 -10.70 21.58 5.13
#